data_AF-A0A528C8U9-F1
#
_entry.id   AF-A0A528C8U9-F1
#
_cell.length_a   1.000
_cell.length_b   1.000
_cell.length_c   1.000
_cell.angle_alpha   90.00
_cell.angle_beta   90.00
_cell.angle_gamma   90.00
#
_symmetry.space_group_name_H-M   'P 1'
#
loop_
_entity.id
_entity.type
_entity.pdbx_description
1 polymer ?
#
loop_
_entity_poly.entity_id
_entity_poly.type
_entity_poly.pdbx_seq_one_letter_code
_entity_poly.pdbx_strand_id
1 'polypeptide(L)' 'AEEGMTMMVVTHEMGFARKVAQRVVFMDAGAIVENGTPDEFFSNPKTDRSRAFLSKILRH' A
#
# COMPACT_ATOMS: atom_id res chain seq x y z
N ALA A 1 -13.13 -9.81 -0.68
CA ALA A 1 -12.37 -11.07 -0.87
C ALA A 1 -12.72 -12.03 0.28
N GLU A 2 -13.99 -12.42 0.39
CA GLU A 2 -14.49 -13.20 1.53
C GLU A 2 -14.56 -14.72 1.23
N GLU A 3 -14.09 -15.16 0.06
CA GLU A 3 -14.22 -16.55 -0.42
C GLU A 3 -12.90 -17.34 -0.39
N GLY A 4 -11.90 -16.91 0.40
CA GLY A 4 -10.63 -17.66 0.57
C GLY A 4 -9.71 -17.69 -0.68
N MET A 5 -10.06 -16.97 -1.74
CA MET A 5 -9.24 -16.85 -2.94
C MET A 5 -7.99 -16.00 -2.68
N THR A 6 -6.83 -16.50 -3.08
CA THR A 6 -5.59 -15.71 -3.09
C THR A 6 -5.68 -14.67 -4.20
N MET A 7 -5.53 -13.39 -3.85
CA MET A 7 -5.62 -12.28 -4.78
C MET A 7 -4.35 -11.42 -4.75
N MET A 8 -3.86 -11.04 -5.93
CA MET A 8 -2.86 -9.99 -6.09
C MET A 8 -3.47 -8.87 -6.92
N VAL A 9 -3.47 -7.67 -6.37
CA VAL A 9 -4.10 -6.51 -7.01
C VAL A 9 -3.08 -5.38 -7.11
N VAL A 10 -2.86 -4.89 -8.32
CA VAL A 10 -2.09 -3.66 -8.57
C VAL A 10 -3.10 -2.54 -8.75
N THR A 11 -3.06 -1.53 -7.88
CA THR A 11 -4.05 -0.44 -7.90
C THR A 11 -3.46 0.87 -7.39
N HIS A 12 -4.02 1.99 -7.87
CA HIS A 12 -3.81 3.32 -7.33
C HIS A 12 -4.96 3.77 -6.41
N GLU A 13 -6.00 2.95 -6.25
CA GLU A 13 -7.13 3.20 -5.36
C GLU A 13 -6.76 2.86 -3.91
N MET A 14 -6.14 3.82 -3.22
CA MET A 14 -5.60 3.61 -1.87
C MET A 14 -6.69 3.26 -0.84
N GLY A 15 -7.89 3.83 -0.97
CA GLY A 15 -9.03 3.52 -0.09
C GLY A 15 -9.49 2.06 -0.23
N PHE A 16 -9.46 1.52 -1.45
CA PHE A 16 -9.72 0.11 -1.71
C PHE A 16 -8.62 -0.76 -1.11
N ALA A 17 -7.35 -0.42 -1.37
CA ALA A 17 -6.21 -1.16 -0.83
C ALA A 17 -6.24 -1.20 0.71
N ARG A 18 -6.54 -0.07 1.36
CA ARG A 18 -6.66 0.02 2.81
C ARG A 18 -7.80 -0.81 3.38
N LYS A 19 -8.91 -0.95 2.65
CA LYS A 19 -10.10 -1.66 3.12
C LYS A 19 -10.03 -3.18 2.92
N VAL A 20 -9.38 -3.64 1.85
CA VAL A 20 -9.49 -5.05 1.40
C VAL A 20 -8.18 -5.82 1.49
N ALA A 21 -7.02 -5.15 1.40
CA ALA A 21 -5.74 -5.86 1.40
C ALA A 21 -5.35 -6.36 2.79
N GLN A 22 -4.77 -7.55 2.87
CA GLN A 22 -4.12 -8.04 4.09
C GLN A 22 -2.66 -7.58 4.17
N ARG A 23 -2.02 -7.35 3.02
CA ARG A 23 -0.65 -6.87 2.89
C ARG A 23 -0.56 -5.84 1.77
N VAL A 24 0.21 -4.79 2.00
CA VAL A 24 0.59 -3.81 0.98
C VAL A 24 2.05 -4.02 0.64
N VAL A 25 2.35 -3.98 -0.67
CA VAL A 25 3.71 -3.97 -1.20
C VAL A 25 3.84 -2.72 -2.04
N PHE A 26 4.74 -1.83 -1.62
CA PHE A 26 5.08 -0.63 -2.34
C PHE A 26 6.39 -0.83 -3.09
N MET A 27 6.34 -0.57 -4.39
CA MET A 27 7.45 -0.74 -5.29
C MET A 27 7.83 0.59 -5.92
N ASP A 28 9.12 0.78 -6.16
CA ASP A 28 9.66 1.91 -6.91
C ASP A 28 10.97 1.49 -7.59
N ALA A 29 11.23 2.05 -8.76
CA ALA A 29 12.43 1.75 -9.56
C ALA A 29 12.74 0.24 -9.73
N GLY A 30 11.69 -0.59 -9.85
CA GLY A 30 11.83 -2.04 -10.01
C GLY A 30 12.16 -2.81 -8.73
N ALA A 31 12.20 -2.16 -7.56
CA ALA A 31 12.47 -2.78 -6.27
C ALA A 31 11.25 -2.71 -5.33
N ILE A 32 11.12 -3.69 -4.42
CA ILE A 32 10.21 -3.57 -3.27
C ILE A 32 10.88 -2.62 -2.28
N VAL A 33 10.28 -1.45 -2.10
CA VAL A 33 10.77 -0.42 -1.19
C VAL A 33 10.22 -0.62 0.20
N GLU A 34 8.93 -0.95 0.30
CA GLU A 34 8.27 -1.15 1.59
C GLU A 34 7.19 -2.22 1.48
N ASN A 35 6.98 -2.95 2.56
CA ASN A 35 5.89 -3.90 2.67
C ASN A 35 5.44 -4.00 4.14
N GLY A 36 4.15 -4.24 4.34
CA GLY A 36 3.57 -4.30 5.68
C GLY A 36 2.06 -4.48 5.63
N THR A 37 1.40 -4.35 6.78
CA THR A 37 -0.06 -4.26 6.80
C THR A 37 -0.51 -2.93 6.19
N PRO A 38 -1.76 -2.80 5.73
CA PRO A 38 -2.26 -1.52 5.26
C PRO A 38 -2.15 -0.42 6.32
N ASP A 39 -2.46 -0.74 7.58
CA ASP A 39 -2.39 0.25 8.67
C ASP A 39 -0.97 0.76 8.91
N GLU A 40 0.02 -0.13 8.90
CA GLU A 40 1.43 0.26 8.96
C GLU A 40 1.80 1.15 7.78
N PHE A 41 1.51 0.72 6.55
CA PHE A 41 1.93 1.45 5.35
C PHE A 41 1.28 2.83 5.26
N PHE A 42 -0.03 2.94 5.49
CA PHE A 42 -0.78 4.19 5.30
C PHE A 42 -0.66 5.15 6.49
N SER A 43 -0.50 4.64 7.71
CA SER A 43 -0.50 5.48 8.92
C SER A 43 0.90 5.70 9.50
N ASN A 44 1.82 4.76 9.28
CA ASN A 44 3.19 4.83 9.79
C ASN A 44 4.22 4.28 8.78
N PRO A 45 4.31 4.86 7.57
CA PRO A 45 5.24 4.41 6.54
C PRO A 45 6.69 4.49 7.04
N LYS A 46 7.42 3.39 6.91
CA LYS A 46 8.76 3.20 7.48
C LYS A 46 9.85 3.83 6.62
N THR A 47 9.66 3.93 5.30
CA THR A 47 10.64 4.48 4.36
C THR A 47 10.34 5.92 3.96
N ASP A 48 11.41 6.69 3.69
CA ASP A 48 11.28 8.07 3.18
C ASP A 48 10.53 8.13 1.86
N ARG A 49 10.72 7.11 1.02
CA ARG A 49 10.09 7.05 -0.28
C ARG A 49 8.58 6.80 -0.17
N SER A 50 8.14 5.91 0.70
CA SER A 50 6.70 5.70 0.97
C SER A 50 6.07 6.94 1.61
N ARG A 51 6.75 7.60 2.55
CA ARG A 51 6.31 8.91 3.09
C ARG A 51 6.12 9.95 1.99
N ALA A 52 7.11 10.10 1.10
CA ALA A 52 7.05 11.04 0.00
C ALA A 52 5.91 10.72 -0.99
N PHE A 53 5.72 9.44 -1.32
CA PHE A 53 4.62 8.98 -2.17
C PHE A 53 3.25 9.30 -1.57
N LEU A 54 3.02 8.87 -0.32
CA LEU A 54 1.75 9.09 0.38
C LEU A 54 1.43 10.58 0.57
N SER A 55 2.44 11.42 0.84
CA SER A 55 2.26 12.87 0.96
C SER A 55 1.71 13.53 -0.29
N LYS A 56 1.95 12.95 -1.48
CA LYS A 56 1.44 13.49 -2.75
C LYS A 56 0.00 13.04 -3.04
N ILE A 57 -0.41 11.90 -2.50
CA ILE A 57 -1.69 11.26 -2.82
C ILE A 57 -2.76 11.60 -1.77
N LEU A 58 -2.38 11.71 -0.49
CA LEU A 58 -3.29 12.04 0.62
C LEU A 58 -3.60 13.54 0.74
N ARG A 59 -3.14 14.38 -0.21
CA ARG A 59 -3.42 15.83 -0.24
C ARG A 59 -4.68 16.19 -1.05
N HIS A 60 -5.39 15.22 -1.61
CA HIS A 60 -6.72 15.35 -2.19
C HIS A 60 -7.71 14.44 -1.45
#